data_AF-A0A4C2ERT6-F1
#
_entry.id   AF-A0A4C2ERT6-F1
#
_cell.length_a   1.000
_cell.length_b   1.000
_cell.length_c   1.000
_cell.angle_alpha   90.00
_cell.angle_beta   90.00
_cell.angle_gamma   90.00
#
_symmetry.space_group_name_H-M   'P 1'
#
loop_
_entity.id
_entity.type
_entity.pdbx_description
1 polymer ?
#
loop_
_entity_poly.entity_id
_entity_poly.type
_entity_poly.pdbx_seq_one_letter_code
_entity_poly.pdbx_strand_id
1 'polypeptide(L)'
;MTDYDDEEALARWEAAFLPDWEWEAYDKVEEEDEVYFGRVKSPNTYGRWEYGYFSREQLKQAGAYRTDIDPDDEEPLFPDGSRVEDIVGVFETELDALQYLESEDRGENDG
;
A
#
# COMPACT_ATOMS: atom_id res chain seq x y z
N MET A 1 29.61 2.70 8.88
CA MET A 1 28.24 2.93 9.37
C MET A 1 27.67 3.90 8.37
N THR A 2 26.82 3.41 7.48
CA THR A 2 26.22 4.23 6.42
C THR A 2 25.03 4.96 7.03
N ASP A 3 25.16 6.27 7.16
CA ASP A 3 24.11 7.20 7.62
C ASP A 3 23.02 7.31 6.54
N TYR A 4 22.18 6.29 6.41
CA TYR A 4 20.95 6.34 5.61
C TYR A 4 19.77 6.92 6.40
N ASP A 5 19.96 7.25 7.68
CA ASP A 5 18.91 7.82 8.53
C ASP A 5 18.61 9.29 8.18
N ASP A 6 19.57 9.98 7.55
CA ASP A 6 19.47 11.36 7.04
C ASP A 6 19.21 11.42 5.52
N GLU A 7 19.19 10.28 4.81
CA GLU A 7 18.93 10.25 3.36
C GLU A 7 17.42 10.32 3.10
N GLU A 8 17.01 11.26 2.24
CA GLU A 8 15.62 11.36 1.82
C GLU A 8 15.22 10.11 1.03
N ALA A 9 14.17 9.43 1.49
CA ALA A 9 13.66 8.26 0.80
C ALA A 9 13.19 8.66 -0.61
N LEU A 10 13.60 7.90 -1.63
CA LEU A 10 13.09 8.04 -2.99
C LEU A 10 11.59 7.79 -3.07
N ALA A 11 11.11 6.88 -2.21
CA ALA A 11 9.69 6.57 -2.10
C ALA A 11 9.32 5.95 -0.76
N ARG A 12 8.07 6.23 -0.33
CA ARG A 12 7.47 5.69 0.87
C ARG A 12 6.16 4.99 0.57
N TRP A 13 5.94 3.83 1.19
CA TRP A 13 4.69 3.09 1.09
C TRP A 13 4.17 2.69 2.47
N GLU A 14 2.84 2.61 2.58
CA GLU A 14 2.14 2.03 3.74
C GLU A 14 1.16 0.95 3.25
N ALA A 15 1.00 -0.14 4.00
CA ALA A 15 0.04 -1.17 3.65
C ALA A 15 -1.39 -0.77 4.04
N ALA A 16 -2.33 -0.87 3.09
CA ALA A 16 -3.74 -0.63 3.38
C ALA A 16 -4.38 -1.74 4.23
N PHE A 17 -3.93 -3.00 4.07
CA PHE A 17 -4.55 -4.18 4.69
C PHE A 17 -3.72 -4.83 5.78
N LEU A 18 -2.46 -4.41 5.95
CA LEU A 18 -1.55 -4.94 6.98
C LEU A 18 -1.17 -3.82 7.95
N PRO A 19 -1.75 -3.77 9.16
CA PRO A 19 -1.48 -2.69 10.09
C PRO A 19 -0.01 -2.67 10.52
N ASP A 20 0.54 -1.47 10.71
CA ASP A 20 1.93 -1.21 11.13
C ASP A 20 3.00 -1.66 10.12
N TRP A 21 2.64 -1.83 8.84
CA TRP A 21 3.61 -2.08 7.76
C TRP A 21 3.91 -0.82 6.96
N GLU A 22 5.19 -0.45 6.91
CA GLU A 22 5.71 0.71 6.19
C GLU A 22 7.01 0.34 5.46
N TRP A 23 7.24 0.94 4.29
CA TRP A 23 8.45 0.77 3.49
C TRP A 23 9.02 2.12 3.06
N GLU A 24 10.34 2.24 3.07
CA GLU A 24 11.07 3.37 2.48
C GLU A 24 12.12 2.82 1.52
N ALA A 25 12.13 3.27 0.27
CA ALA A 25 13.16 2.96 -0.70
C ALA A 25 14.19 4.09 -0.77
N TYR A 26 15.46 3.72 -0.84
CA TYR A 26 16.59 4.65 -1.02
C TYR A 26 17.28 4.46 -2.36
N ASP A 27 17.18 3.28 -2.97
CA ASP A 27 17.79 2.99 -4.25
C ASP A 27 16.95 1.98 -5.05
N LYS A 28 16.97 2.08 -6.38
CA LYS A 28 16.38 1.09 -7.28
C LYS A 28 17.50 0.24 -7.87
N VAL A 29 17.58 -1.00 -7.41
CA VAL A 29 18.72 -1.89 -7.65
C VAL A 29 18.58 -2.62 -8.98
N GLU A 30 17.36 -3.06 -9.31
CA GLU A 30 17.05 -3.74 -10.56
C GLU A 30 15.85 -3.08 -11.22
N GLU A 31 16.06 -2.56 -12.43
CA GLU A 31 15.01 -1.84 -13.16
C GLU A 31 13.95 -2.78 -13.74
N GLU A 32 14.36 -3.97 -14.19
CA GLU A 32 13.52 -4.97 -14.86
C GLU A 32 12.57 -5.68 -13.88
N ASP A 33 13.07 -6.04 -12.69
CA ASP A 33 12.32 -6.72 -11.63
C ASP A 33 11.76 -5.75 -10.58
N GLU A 34 11.97 -4.44 -10.78
CA GLU A 34 11.51 -3.37 -9.89
C GLU A 34 11.85 -3.67 -8.42
N VAL A 35 13.13 -3.97 -8.19
CA VAL A 35 13.69 -4.28 -6.86
C VAL A 35 14.26 -3.00 -6.25
N TYR A 36 13.84 -2.71 -5.03
CA TYR A 36 14.25 -1.55 -4.28
C TYR A 36 15.13 -1.97 -3.10
N PHE A 37 16.20 -1.22 -2.87
CA PHE A 37 16.92 -1.24 -1.61
C PHE A 37 16.32 -0.19 -0.69
N GLY A 38 16.05 -0.57 0.55
CA GLY A 38 15.30 0.26 1.46
C GLY A 38 15.28 -0.25 2.88
N ARG A 39 14.28 0.19 3.64
CA ARG A 39 13.95 -0.34 4.96
C ARG A 39 12.46 -0.62 5.08
N VAL A 40 12.13 -1.63 5.87
CA VAL A 40 10.77 -2.05 6.17
C VAL A 40 10.55 -1.99 7.67
N LYS A 41 9.38 -1.51 8.07
CA LYS A 41 8.87 -1.59 9.43
C LYS A 41 7.60 -2.43 9.38
N SER A 42 7.50 -3.38 10.30
CA SER A 42 6.37 -4.30 10.40
C SER A 42 6.18 -4.81 11.83
N PRO A 43 5.05 -5.44 12.16
CA PRO A 43 4.89 -6.19 13.41
C PRO A 43 5.97 -7.26 13.61
N ASN A 44 6.50 -7.84 12.53
CA ASN A 44 7.57 -8.84 12.59
C ASN A 44 8.90 -8.24 13.03
N THR A 45 9.15 -6.99 12.68
CA THR A 45 10.32 -6.21 13.15
C THR A 45 10.11 -5.60 14.55
N TYR A 46 8.99 -5.92 15.22
CA TYR A 46 8.58 -5.30 16.49
C TYR A 46 8.49 -3.77 16.41
N GLY A 47 8.01 -3.26 15.27
CA GLY A 47 7.88 -1.82 15.02
C GLY A 47 9.21 -1.08 14.81
N ARG A 48 10.30 -1.80 14.54
CA ARG A 48 11.61 -1.22 14.22
C ARG A 48 11.82 -1.19 12.72
N TRP A 49 12.58 -0.22 12.23
CA TRP A 49 13.02 -0.24 10.84
C TRP A 49 14.14 -1.25 10.65
N GLU A 50 14.01 -2.12 9.66
CA GLU A 50 15.06 -3.04 9.23
C GLU A 50 15.38 -2.84 7.75
N TYR A 51 16.68 -2.68 7.44
CA TYR A 51 17.14 -2.53 6.06
C TYR A 51 17.05 -3.85 5.30
N GLY A 52 16.67 -3.78 4.04
CA GLY A 52 16.53 -4.95 3.18
C GLY A 52 16.21 -4.58 1.73
N TYR A 53 15.90 -5.62 0.97
CA TYR A 53 15.44 -5.49 -0.41
C TYR A 53 13.99 -5.93 -0.47
N PHE A 54 13.20 -5.22 -1.27
CA PHE A 54 11.82 -5.60 -1.55
C PHE A 54 11.47 -5.29 -3.00
N SER A 55 10.60 -6.11 -3.59
CA SER A 55 10.13 -5.90 -4.96
C SER A 55 8.76 -5.24 -5.00
N ARG A 56 8.44 -4.63 -6.14
CA ARG A 56 7.09 -4.15 -6.45
C ARG A 56 6.01 -5.22 -6.20
N GLU A 57 6.26 -6.48 -6.54
CA GLU A 57 5.28 -7.55 -6.32
C GLU A 57 4.97 -7.76 -4.84
N GLN A 58 5.96 -7.58 -3.96
CA GLN A 58 5.74 -7.68 -2.51
C GLN A 58 4.92 -6.50 -1.99
N LEU A 59 5.19 -5.29 -2.48
CA LEU A 59 4.38 -4.10 -2.17
C LEU A 59 2.93 -4.29 -2.64
N LYS A 60 2.73 -4.81 -3.86
CA LYS A 60 1.39 -5.11 -4.39
C LYS A 60 0.65 -6.15 -3.54
N GLN A 61 1.32 -7.25 -3.19
CA GLN A 61 0.74 -8.30 -2.34
C GLN A 61 0.37 -7.78 -0.94
N ALA A 62 1.12 -6.80 -0.42
CA ALA A 62 0.81 -6.13 0.83
C ALA A 62 -0.32 -5.09 0.71
N GLY A 63 -0.79 -4.78 -0.51
CA GLY A 63 -1.70 -3.67 -0.76
C GLY A 63 -1.08 -2.32 -0.38
N ALA A 64 0.21 -2.16 -0.62
CA ALA A 64 0.96 -0.97 -0.23
C ALA A 64 0.74 0.18 -1.23
N TYR A 65 0.45 1.37 -0.72
CA TYR A 65 0.19 2.59 -1.49
C TYR A 65 1.26 3.65 -1.18
N ARG A 66 1.62 4.50 -2.15
CA ARG A 66 2.57 5.58 -1.88
C ARG A 66 1.95 6.67 -1.00
N THR A 67 2.71 7.10 -0.01
CA THR A 67 2.30 8.12 0.97
C THR A 67 3.02 9.45 0.79
N ASP A 68 4.03 9.50 -0.07
CA ASP A 68 4.84 10.69 -0.29
C ASP A 68 4.62 11.34 -1.66
N ILE A 69 3.56 10.94 -2.37
CA ILE A 69 3.05 11.64 -3.56
C ILE A 69 1.89 12.53 -3.12
N ASP A 70 1.92 13.80 -3.55
CA ASP A 70 0.78 14.69 -3.37
C ASP A 70 -0.43 14.19 -4.18
N PRO A 71 -1.65 14.16 -3.63
CA PRO A 71 -2.83 13.64 -4.33
C PRO A 71 -3.24 14.49 -5.55
N ASP A 72 -2.65 15.68 -5.73
CA ASP A 72 -2.82 16.55 -6.90
C ASP A 72 -1.77 16.27 -8.00
N ASP A 73 -0.73 15.48 -7.69
CA ASP A 73 0.32 15.12 -8.63
C ASP A 73 -0.16 14.01 -9.59
N GLU A 74 0.21 14.15 -10.86
CA GLU A 74 -0.12 13.19 -11.92
C GLU A 74 0.68 11.88 -11.83
N GLU A 75 1.58 11.78 -10.85
CA GLU A 75 2.43 10.62 -10.59
C GLU A 75 1.61 9.40 -10.15
N PRO A 76 1.96 8.20 -10.63
CA PRO A 76 1.25 6.97 -10.28
C PRO A 76 1.41 6.67 -8.78
N LEU A 77 0.29 6.44 -8.08
CA LEU A 77 0.29 6.24 -6.61
C LEU A 77 0.58 4.81 -6.21
N PHE A 78 0.48 3.89 -7.16
CA PHE A 78 0.74 2.49 -6.94
C PHE A 78 1.92 2.03 -7.77
N PRO A 79 2.68 1.05 -7.26
CA PRO A 79 3.62 0.38 -8.13
C PRO A 79 2.88 -0.22 -9.34
N ASP A 80 1.58 -0.56 -9.27
CA ASP A 80 0.74 -0.99 -10.40
C ASP A 80 0.40 0.07 -11.48
N GLY A 81 0.79 1.33 -11.30
CA GLY A 81 0.45 2.42 -12.22
C GLY A 81 -0.97 3.00 -12.04
N SER A 82 -1.70 2.56 -11.02
CA SER A 82 -3.05 3.06 -10.71
C SER A 82 -3.02 4.49 -10.14
N ARG A 83 -3.99 5.31 -10.55
CA ARG A 83 -4.24 6.67 -10.04
C ARG A 83 -5.23 6.66 -8.86
N VAL A 84 -5.31 7.74 -8.05
CA VAL A 84 -6.22 7.83 -6.87
C VAL A 84 -7.66 7.56 -7.32
N GLU A 85 -7.98 8.10 -8.50
CA GLU A 85 -9.29 8.00 -9.16
C GLU A 85 -9.74 6.55 -9.39
N ASP A 86 -8.80 5.63 -9.68
CA ASP A 86 -9.08 4.21 -9.93
C ASP A 86 -9.43 3.45 -8.64
N ILE A 87 -8.88 3.89 -7.51
CA ILE A 87 -9.06 3.24 -6.20
C ILE A 87 -10.38 3.69 -5.55
N VAL A 88 -10.72 4.97 -5.67
CA VAL A 88 -11.97 5.52 -5.12
C VAL A 88 -13.20 4.86 -5.77
N GLY A 89 -13.15 4.53 -7.07
CA GLY A 89 -14.26 3.88 -7.76
C GLY A 89 -14.52 2.42 -7.35
N VAL A 90 -13.51 1.70 -6.83
CA VAL A 90 -13.68 0.31 -6.35
C VAL A 90 -14.38 0.28 -4.99
N PHE A 91 -14.04 1.21 -4.09
CA PHE A 91 -14.63 1.26 -2.74
C PHE A 91 -16.11 1.64 -2.72
N GLU A 92 -16.60 2.41 -3.71
CA GLU A 92 -18.04 2.67 -3.83
C GLU A 92 -18.82 1.40 -4.25
N THR A 93 -18.20 0.50 -5.01
CA THR A 93 -18.89 -0.68 -5.54
C THR A 93 -18.91 -1.86 -4.54
N GLU A 94 -17.85 -2.02 -3.73
CA GLU A 94 -17.76 -3.09 -2.72
C GLU A 94 -18.54 -2.78 -1.42
N LEU A 95 -18.74 -1.50 -1.07
CA LEU A 95 -19.58 -1.12 0.07
C LEU A 95 -21.08 -1.18 -0.24
N ASP A 96 -21.50 -0.88 -1.47
CA ASP A 96 -22.90 -1.02 -1.90
C ASP A 96 -23.35 -2.50 -1.89
N ALA A 97 -22.46 -3.41 -2.32
CA ALA A 97 -22.73 -4.85 -2.32
C ALA A 97 -22.97 -5.43 -0.91
N LEU A 98 -22.29 -4.92 0.12
CA LEU A 98 -22.53 -5.33 1.52
C LEU A 98 -23.82 -4.72 2.10
N GLN A 99 -24.21 -3.52 1.67
CA GLN A 99 -25.45 -2.87 2.11
C GLN A 99 -26.72 -3.53 1.53
N TYR A 100 -26.64 -4.05 0.30
CA TYR A 100 -27.73 -4.83 -0.30
C TYR A 100 -27.92 -6.20 0.35
N LEU A 101 -26.84 -6.90 0.72
CA LEU A 101 -26.93 -8.21 1.36
C LEU A 101 -27.57 -8.16 2.76
N GLU A 102 -27.34 -7.07 3.52
CA GLU A 102 -28.00 -6.84 4.83
C GLU A 102 -29.50 -6.53 4.69
N SER A 103 -29.90 -5.98 3.55
CA SER A 103 -31.29 -5.58 3.29
C SER A 103 -32.19 -6.75 2.84
N GLU A 104 -31.61 -7.85 2.35
CA GLU A 104 -32.36 -9.06 1.92
C GLU A 104 -32.63 -10.07 3.06
N ASP A 105 -31.95 -9.99 4.22
CA ASP A 105 -32.18 -10.91 5.36
C ASP A 105 -33.23 -10.38 6.38
N ARG A 106 -33.99 -9.33 6.04
CA ARG A 106 -34.98 -8.72 6.94
C ARG A 106 -36.41 -8.59 6.41
N GLY A 107 -36.76 -9.33 5.38
CA GLY A 107 -38.14 -9.69 5.06
C GLY A 107 -38.12 -11.12 4.52
N GLU A 108 -38.69 -12.13 5.14
CA GLU A 108 -40.07 -12.21 5.62
C GLU A 108 -40.17 -13.46 6.51
N ASN A 109 -40.20 -13.27 7.83
CA ASN A 109 -40.68 -14.28 8.77
C ASN A 109 -41.87 -13.66 9.51
N ASP A 110 -43.02 -13.69 8.86
CA ASP A 110 -44.32 -13.57 9.53
C ASP A 110 -45.38 -14.34 8.72
N GLY A 111 -45.91 -15.42 9.30
CA GLY A 111 -47.28 -15.91 9.07
C GLY A 111 -47.53 -16.90 7.94
#